data_AF-A0A9E3Y938-F1
#
_entry.id   AF-A0A9E3Y938-F1
#
_cell.length_a   1.000
_cell.length_b   1.000
_cell.length_c   1.000
_cell.angle_alpha   90.00
_cell.angle_beta   90.00
_cell.angle_gamma   90.00
#
_symmetry.space_group_name_H-M   'P 1'
#
loop_
_entity.id
_entity.type
_entity.pdbx_description
1 polymer ?
#
loop_
_entity_poly.entity_id
_entity_poly.type
_entity_poly.pdbx_seq_one_letter_code
_entity_poly.pdbx_strand_id
1 'polypeptide(L)'
;MATKSNSESDNPQTDGSENAGTAHPDVPVGKAPSDTARAKLPSVGIVGGTGPAGSALAVRLASVGMEVVLGSRSKYRAMEIVDGVLAEWPDHDLEIVAGDNDDAAKADIVVIATPWAAAAITARSVAEHVSGKVVITMANALTRVGDEFIPLIPPRGSVAASVQAMVPDARVAAAFQHVPAHELGDLRNPINSDVLICSDHRSAVDAV
;
A
#
# COMPACT_ATOMS: atom_id res chain seq x y z
N MET A 1 -22.00 20.28 -80.50
CA MET A 1 -23.00 21.06 -79.73
C MET A 1 -22.39 21.39 -78.38
N ALA A 2 -22.19 22.70 -78.14
CA ALA A 2 -22.15 23.44 -76.87
C ALA A 2 -21.67 22.75 -75.57
N THR A 3 -20.87 23.29 -74.65
CA THR A 3 -19.91 24.42 -74.48
C THR A 3 -19.71 24.52 -72.96
N LYS A 4 -18.45 24.66 -72.47
CA LYS A 4 -17.98 25.48 -71.30
C LYS A 4 -18.57 25.13 -69.89
N SER A 5 -17.94 25.32 -68.73
CA SER A 5 -16.76 26.09 -68.28
C SER A 5 -16.39 25.72 -66.82
N ASN A 6 -15.13 25.99 -66.45
CA ASN A 6 -14.59 26.15 -65.10
C ASN A 6 -15.39 27.08 -64.16
N SER A 7 -15.26 26.85 -62.84
CA SER A 7 -14.99 27.83 -61.75
C SER A 7 -14.92 27.05 -60.42
N GLU A 8 -13.81 27.03 -59.66
CA GLU A 8 -13.37 28.00 -58.63
C GLU A 8 -14.32 28.20 -57.41
N SER A 9 -13.67 28.18 -56.24
CA SER A 9 -14.04 28.65 -54.88
C SER A 9 -15.24 28.03 -54.14
N ASP A 10 -15.00 27.43 -52.97
CA ASP A 10 -15.27 28.12 -51.70
C ASP A 10 -14.68 27.40 -50.46
N ASN A 11 -14.05 28.19 -49.59
CA ASN A 11 -13.60 27.82 -48.25
C ASN A 11 -14.77 28.04 -47.26
N PRO A 12 -14.81 27.34 -46.11
CA PRO A 12 -14.52 28.13 -44.93
C PRO A 12 -13.69 27.39 -43.87
N GLN A 13 -12.78 28.16 -43.27
CA GLN A 13 -12.22 27.88 -41.95
C GLN A 13 -13.35 27.70 -40.92
N THR A 14 -13.25 26.65 -40.12
CA THR A 14 -13.78 26.66 -38.75
C THR A 14 -12.75 26.03 -37.83
N ASP A 15 -12.58 26.67 -36.69
CA ASP A 15 -11.62 26.37 -35.65
C ASP A 15 -11.81 24.97 -35.04
N GLY A 16 -10.72 24.47 -34.47
CA GLY A 16 -10.67 23.27 -33.66
C GLY A 16 -9.43 23.39 -32.78
N SER A 17 -9.50 24.31 -31.82
CA SER A 17 -8.54 24.42 -30.73
C SER A 17 -8.70 23.25 -29.76
N GLU A 18 -7.58 22.91 -29.10
CA GLU A 18 -7.46 22.06 -27.90
C GLU A 18 -7.47 20.53 -28.15
N ASN A 19 -6.59 19.71 -27.58
CA ASN A 19 -5.72 19.91 -26.44
C ASN A 19 -4.48 18.99 -26.60
N ALA A 20 -3.29 19.57 -26.54
CA ALA A 20 -2.05 18.82 -26.43
C ALA A 20 -2.02 18.14 -25.06
N GLY A 21 -1.92 16.81 -25.05
CA GLY A 21 -1.72 16.05 -23.82
C GLY A 21 -0.45 16.56 -23.13
N THR A 22 -0.62 17.27 -22.02
CA THR A 22 0.47 17.69 -21.17
C THR A 22 1.05 16.45 -20.51
N ALA A 23 2.21 16.01 -21.00
CA ALA A 23 3.07 15.09 -20.26
C ALA A 23 3.26 15.65 -18.85
N HIS A 24 2.96 14.84 -17.82
CA HIS A 24 3.35 15.17 -16.46
C HIS A 24 4.88 15.32 -16.44
N PRO A 25 5.43 16.44 -15.94
CA PRO A 25 6.87 16.59 -15.86
C PRO A 25 7.41 15.56 -14.85
N ASP A 26 8.41 14.79 -15.28
CA ASP A 26 9.22 13.95 -14.40
C ASP A 26 9.65 14.78 -13.19
N VAL A 27 9.21 14.35 -12.00
CA VAL A 27 9.66 14.94 -10.74
C VAL A 27 11.14 14.60 -10.60
N PRO A 28 12.05 15.60 -10.54
CA PRO A 28 13.46 15.31 -10.40
C PRO A 28 13.69 14.58 -9.08
N VAL A 29 14.31 13.40 -9.12
CA VAL A 29 14.85 12.73 -7.92
C VAL A 29 16.01 13.58 -7.42
N GLY A 30 15.67 14.55 -6.56
CA GLY A 30 16.62 15.45 -5.93
C GLY A 30 17.58 14.68 -5.02
N LYS A 31 18.88 14.93 -5.19
CA LYS A 31 19.95 14.47 -4.30
C LYS A 31 19.63 14.83 -2.85
N ALA A 32 19.69 13.85 -1.95
CA ALA A 32 19.38 14.03 -0.53
C ALA A 32 20.19 15.18 0.10
N PRO A 33 19.54 16.14 0.80
CA PRO A 33 20.23 17.24 1.47
C PRO A 33 21.00 16.75 2.70
N SER A 34 22.13 17.42 2.94
CA SER A 34 23.11 17.13 3.99
C SER A 34 22.59 17.38 5.41
N ASP A 35 22.85 16.40 6.26
CA ASP A 35 23.00 16.40 7.72
C ASP A 35 22.40 17.60 8.50
N THR A 36 21.12 17.46 8.85
CA THR A 36 20.48 18.10 10.00
C THR A 36 19.65 17.00 10.65
N ALA A 37 19.80 16.79 11.97
CA ALA A 37 19.24 15.66 12.73
C ALA A 37 17.87 15.20 12.19
N ARG A 38 17.87 14.13 11.39
CA ARG A 38 16.67 13.56 10.80
C ARG A 38 15.74 13.17 11.94
N ALA A 39 14.53 13.73 11.96
CA ALA A 39 13.47 13.21 12.82
C ALA A 39 13.33 11.71 12.51
N LYS A 40 13.36 10.88 13.55
CA LYS A 40 13.23 9.43 13.40
C LYS A 40 11.93 9.13 12.67
N LEU A 41 11.99 8.31 11.60
CA LEU A 41 10.79 7.85 10.90
C LEU A 41 9.92 7.02 11.85
N PRO A 42 8.58 7.03 11.69
CA PRO A 42 7.70 6.20 12.50
C PRO A 42 8.02 4.72 12.28
N SER A 43 7.96 3.93 13.36
CA SER A 43 8.06 2.48 13.28
C SER A 43 6.78 1.86 12.73
N VAL A 44 6.92 0.77 11.97
CA VAL A 44 5.78 0.08 11.35
C VAL A 44 5.70 -1.37 11.80
N GLY A 45 4.55 -1.76 12.34
CA GLY A 45 4.28 -3.13 12.75
C GLY A 45 3.37 -3.82 11.77
N ILE A 46 3.78 -4.97 11.23
CA ILE A 46 2.99 -5.72 10.26
C ILE A 46 2.42 -6.98 10.91
N VAL A 47 1.18 -6.88 11.38
CA VAL A 47 0.43 -7.97 12.02
C VAL A 47 -0.01 -8.99 10.97
N GLY A 48 0.38 -10.24 11.15
CA GLY A 48 0.20 -11.28 10.13
C GLY A 48 1.13 -11.13 8.93
N GLY A 49 2.27 -10.48 9.11
CA GLY A 49 3.20 -10.10 8.03
C GLY A 49 3.90 -11.24 7.30
N THR A 50 3.81 -12.49 7.76
CA THR A 50 4.51 -13.65 7.14
C THR A 50 3.87 -14.17 5.85
N GLY A 51 2.91 -13.44 5.28
CA GLY A 51 2.37 -13.68 3.94
C GLY A 51 3.07 -12.80 2.89
N PRO A 52 2.92 -13.11 1.59
CA PRO A 52 3.67 -12.44 0.52
C PRO A 52 3.56 -10.91 0.54
N ALA A 53 2.35 -10.37 0.71
CA ALA A 53 2.13 -8.91 0.72
C ALA A 53 2.75 -8.25 1.97
N GLY A 54 2.62 -8.89 3.14
CA GLY A 54 3.15 -8.36 4.39
C GLY A 54 4.68 -8.34 4.42
N SER A 55 5.34 -9.41 3.97
CA SER A 55 6.79 -9.48 3.91
C SER A 55 7.34 -8.54 2.84
N ALA A 56 6.69 -8.43 1.68
CA ALA A 56 7.06 -7.49 0.63
C ALA A 56 6.96 -6.03 1.11
N LEU A 57 5.88 -5.67 1.82
CA LEU A 57 5.77 -4.35 2.42
C LEU A 57 6.88 -4.12 3.45
N ALA A 58 7.21 -5.12 4.28
CA ALA A 58 8.30 -5.02 5.24
C ALA A 58 9.62 -4.66 4.57
N VAL A 59 9.97 -5.36 3.50
CA VAL A 59 11.18 -5.12 2.71
C VAL A 59 11.19 -3.69 2.17
N ARG A 60 10.08 -3.25 1.56
CA ARG A 60 10.01 -1.92 0.95
C ARG A 60 10.12 -0.79 1.98
N LEU A 61 9.41 -0.90 3.11
CA LEU A 61 9.47 0.11 4.16
C LEU A 61 10.85 0.16 4.83
N ALA A 62 11.46 -1.00 5.08
CA ALA A 62 12.81 -1.05 5.62
C ALA A 62 13.84 -0.45 4.64
N SER A 63 13.67 -0.64 3.33
CA SER A 63 14.57 -0.07 2.31
C SER A 63 14.61 1.46 2.28
N VAL A 64 13.59 2.12 2.85
CA VAL A 64 13.53 3.59 2.98
C VAL A 64 13.90 4.07 4.40
N GLY A 65 14.40 3.17 5.25
CA GLY A 65 14.91 3.47 6.59
C GLY A 65 13.85 3.47 7.70
N MET A 66 12.70 2.82 7.50
CA MET A 66 11.73 2.59 8.57
C MET A 66 12.08 1.34 9.37
N GLU A 67 11.98 1.42 10.70
CA GLU A 67 12.03 0.24 11.57
C GLU A 67 10.74 -0.58 11.41
N VAL A 68 10.86 -1.84 11.00
CA VAL A 68 9.72 -2.73 10.78
C VAL A 68 9.71 -3.89 11.75
N VAL A 69 8.57 -4.15 12.39
CA VAL A 69 8.33 -5.37 13.17
C VAL A 69 7.40 -6.31 12.39
N LEU A 70 7.95 -7.44 11.94
CA LEU A 70 7.19 -8.47 11.22
C LEU A 70 6.49 -9.39 12.24
N GLY A 71 5.18 -9.22 12.39
CA GLY A 71 4.35 -9.96 13.35
C GLY A 71 3.76 -11.25 12.79
N SER A 72 3.70 -12.27 13.63
CA SER A 72 3.06 -13.55 13.33
C SER A 72 2.40 -14.17 14.56
N ARG A 73 1.44 -15.07 14.34
CA ARG A 73 0.95 -15.96 15.42
C ARG A 73 2.03 -16.97 15.88
N SER A 74 3.04 -17.20 15.04
CA SER A 74 4.22 -17.99 15.35
C SER A 74 5.46 -17.13 15.17
N LYS A 75 6.11 -16.77 16.27
CA LYS A 75 7.35 -15.98 16.26
C LYS A 75 8.46 -16.67 15.47
N TYR A 76 8.56 -18.00 15.55
CA TYR A 76 9.51 -18.79 14.73
C TYR A 76 9.28 -18.61 13.23
N ARG A 77 8.02 -18.58 12.78
CA ARG A 77 7.70 -18.31 11.37
C ARG A 77 8.09 -16.89 10.97
N ALA A 78 7.93 -15.91 11.86
CA ALA A 78 8.39 -14.55 11.59
C ALA A 78 9.92 -14.50 11.44
N MET A 79 10.67 -15.19 12.32
CA MET A 79 12.13 -15.27 12.24
C MET A 79 12.58 -15.89 10.91
N GLU A 80 12.01 -17.02 10.52
CA GLU A 80 12.35 -17.69 9.24
C GLU A 80 12.15 -16.76 8.03
N ILE A 81 11.04 -16.00 8.00
CA ILE A 81 10.77 -15.06 6.91
C ILE A 81 11.73 -13.87 6.94
N VAL A 82 12.04 -13.34 8.12
CA VAL A 82 13.01 -12.23 8.26
C VAL A 82 14.39 -12.68 7.81
N ASP A 83 14.87 -13.83 8.26
CA ASP A 83 16.16 -14.40 7.84
C ASP A 83 16.22 -14.58 6.31
N GLY A 84 15.15 -15.09 5.71
CA GLY A 84 15.05 -15.26 4.25
C GLY A 84 15.11 -13.93 3.49
N VAL A 85 14.39 -12.91 3.96
CA VAL A 85 14.40 -11.56 3.37
C VAL A 85 15.78 -10.91 3.47
N LEU A 86 16.42 -10.99 4.64
CA LEU A 86 17.76 -10.42 4.85
C LEU A 86 18.81 -11.13 3.98
N ALA A 87 18.67 -12.44 3.77
CA ALA A 87 19.53 -13.20 2.88
C ALA A 87 19.30 -12.88 1.39
N GLU A 88 18.09 -12.50 1.00
CA GLU A 88 17.77 -12.07 -0.37
C GLU A 88 18.36 -10.70 -0.69
N TRP A 89 18.46 -9.81 0.30
CA TRP A 89 18.93 -8.42 0.14
C TRP A 89 20.17 -8.10 1.00
N PRO A 90 21.29 -8.83 0.85
CA PRO A 90 22.46 -8.68 1.72
C PRO A 90 23.16 -7.33 1.61
N ASP A 91 22.97 -6.64 0.49
CA ASP A 91 23.55 -5.31 0.23
C ASP A 91 22.66 -4.16 0.75
N HIS A 92 21.54 -4.46 1.40
CA HIS A 92 20.62 -3.49 1.96
C HIS A 92 20.61 -3.57 3.49
N ASP A 93 20.67 -2.41 4.15
CA ASP A 93 20.54 -2.29 5.60
C ASP A 93 19.04 -2.25 5.96
N LEU A 94 18.41 -3.43 6.01
CA LEU A 94 16.98 -3.57 6.27
C LEU A 94 16.73 -3.76 7.78
N GLU A 95 16.19 -2.74 8.45
CA GLU A 95 15.81 -2.82 9.86
C GLU A 95 14.47 -3.55 10.06
N ILE A 96 14.48 -4.88 9.90
CA ILE A 96 13.31 -5.75 10.08
C ILE A 96 13.54 -6.69 11.26
N VAL A 97 12.66 -6.62 12.27
CA VAL A 97 12.70 -7.47 13.46
C VAL A 97 11.52 -8.44 13.45
N ALA A 98 11.78 -9.71 13.74
CA ALA A 98 10.74 -10.71 13.90
C ALA A 98 10.06 -10.61 15.29
N GLY A 99 8.73 -10.58 15.30
CA GLY A 99 7.93 -10.51 16.52
C GLY A 99 6.70 -11.41 16.46
N ASP A 100 6.00 -11.52 17.59
CA ASP A 100 4.60 -11.95 17.54
C ASP A 100 3.69 -10.77 17.08
N ASN A 101 2.39 -11.05 16.94
CA ASN A 101 1.44 -10.02 16.54
C ASN A 101 1.31 -8.87 17.57
N ASP A 102 1.54 -9.14 18.85
CA ASP A 102 1.44 -8.14 19.91
C ASP A 102 2.67 -7.23 19.90
N ASP A 103 3.86 -7.79 19.67
CA ASP A 103 5.09 -7.05 19.42
C ASP A 103 4.94 -6.11 18.23
N ALA A 104 4.39 -6.58 17.10
CA ALA A 104 4.13 -5.74 15.94
C ALA A 104 3.14 -4.61 16.26
N ALA A 105 2.07 -4.89 17.00
CA ALA A 105 1.05 -3.88 17.31
C ALA A 105 1.54 -2.73 18.21
N LYS A 106 2.72 -2.85 18.83
CA LYS A 106 3.34 -1.78 19.63
C LYS A 106 3.95 -0.66 18.80
N ALA A 107 4.20 -0.88 17.51
CA ALA A 107 4.72 0.13 16.58
C ALA A 107 3.82 1.37 16.45
N ASP A 108 4.35 2.45 15.89
CA ASP A 108 3.64 3.73 15.73
C ASP A 108 2.48 3.61 14.73
N ILE A 109 2.72 2.90 13.62
CA ILE A 109 1.73 2.56 12.60
C ILE A 109 1.60 1.04 12.52
N VAL A 110 0.37 0.54 12.45
CA VAL A 110 0.12 -0.91 12.43
C VAL A 110 -0.59 -1.31 11.15
N VAL A 111 -0.06 -2.30 10.45
CA VAL A 111 -0.62 -2.88 9.23
C VAL A 111 -1.20 -4.25 9.53
N ILE A 112 -2.49 -4.45 9.23
CA ILE A 112 -3.15 -5.76 9.25
C ILE A 112 -2.99 -6.41 7.87
N ALA A 113 -2.03 -7.31 7.76
CA ALA A 113 -1.63 -8.01 6.53
C ALA A 113 -2.17 -9.44 6.46
N THR A 114 -3.37 -9.68 7.01
CA THR A 114 -4.02 -11.00 7.01
C THR A 114 -5.08 -11.11 5.91
N PRO A 115 -5.47 -12.35 5.52
CA PRO A 115 -6.62 -12.56 4.64
C PRO A 115 -7.88 -11.89 5.21
N TRP A 116 -8.79 -11.44 4.32
CA TRP A 116 -9.96 -10.66 4.71
C TRP A 116 -10.83 -11.31 5.80
N ALA A 117 -10.97 -12.64 5.75
CA ALA A 117 -11.76 -13.39 6.73
C ALA A 117 -11.18 -13.34 8.15
N ALA A 118 -9.87 -13.11 8.29
CA ALA A 118 -9.18 -13.01 9.57
C ALA A 118 -8.96 -11.56 10.01
N ALA A 119 -9.00 -10.58 9.11
CA ALA A 119 -8.62 -9.19 9.38
C ALA A 119 -9.27 -8.59 10.63
N ALA A 120 -10.60 -8.69 10.75
CA ALA A 120 -11.33 -8.16 11.90
C ALA A 120 -10.96 -8.88 13.23
N ILE A 121 -10.85 -10.21 13.20
CA ILE A 121 -10.48 -11.01 14.38
C ILE A 121 -9.05 -10.69 14.81
N THR A 122 -8.13 -10.56 13.85
CA THR A 122 -6.74 -10.16 14.09
C THR A 122 -6.65 -8.75 14.66
N ALA A 123 -7.42 -7.79 14.13
CA ALA A 123 -7.46 -6.44 14.69
C ALA A 123 -7.97 -6.45 16.14
N ARG A 124 -9.01 -7.25 16.43
CA ARG A 124 -9.53 -7.42 17.80
C ARG A 124 -8.48 -7.99 18.75
N SER A 125 -7.66 -8.96 18.31
CA SER A 125 -6.67 -9.58 19.20
C SER A 125 -5.58 -8.62 19.66
N VAL A 126 -5.32 -7.56 18.89
CA VAL A 126 -4.30 -6.54 19.23
C VAL A 126 -4.91 -5.19 19.64
N ALA A 127 -6.21 -5.15 19.93
CA ALA A 127 -6.96 -3.91 20.14
C ALA A 127 -6.37 -3.01 21.24
N GLU A 128 -5.84 -3.61 22.31
CA GLU A 128 -5.23 -2.89 23.44
C GLU A 128 -3.98 -2.10 23.04
N HIS A 129 -3.28 -2.53 21.98
CA HIS A 129 -2.03 -1.90 21.54
C HIS A 129 -2.23 -0.82 20.48
N VAL A 130 -3.41 -0.75 19.85
CA VAL A 130 -3.66 0.11 18.68
C VAL A 130 -4.59 1.28 18.94
N SER A 131 -5.05 1.46 20.19
CA SER A 131 -5.88 2.61 20.57
C SER A 131 -5.17 3.93 20.25
N GLY A 132 -5.87 4.83 19.55
CA GLY A 132 -5.35 6.13 19.10
C GLY A 132 -4.37 6.09 17.92
N LYS A 133 -3.92 4.90 17.49
CA LYS A 133 -2.93 4.72 16.41
C LYS A 133 -3.58 4.64 15.04
N VAL A 134 -2.75 4.79 14.00
CA VAL A 134 -3.15 4.49 12.63
C VAL A 134 -3.07 2.99 12.41
N VAL A 135 -4.17 2.41 11.93
CA VAL A 135 -4.26 0.99 11.58
C VAL A 135 -4.60 0.87 10.10
N ILE A 136 -3.68 0.33 9.31
CA ILE A 136 -3.86 0.13 7.88
C ILE A 136 -4.33 -1.30 7.65
N THR A 137 -5.41 -1.52 6.91
CA THR A 137 -5.77 -2.84 6.39
C THR A 137 -5.49 -2.91 4.88
N MET A 138 -4.75 -3.93 4.49
CA MET A 138 -4.43 -4.24 3.09
C MET A 138 -5.20 -5.46 2.56
N ALA A 139 -6.24 -5.87 3.27
CA ALA A 139 -6.96 -7.10 2.98
C ALA A 139 -7.96 -6.93 1.82
N ASN A 140 -7.87 -7.83 0.84
CA ASN A 140 -8.84 -7.96 -0.24
C ASN A 140 -9.89 -9.03 0.05
N ALA A 141 -11.16 -8.64 0.03
CA ALA A 141 -12.28 -9.57 0.08
C ALA A 141 -12.56 -10.14 -1.31
N LEU A 142 -11.75 -11.12 -1.71
CA LEU A 142 -11.88 -11.85 -2.98
C LEU A 142 -12.00 -13.35 -2.71
N THR A 143 -12.78 -14.03 -3.55
CA THR A 143 -12.80 -15.49 -3.62
C THR A 143 -12.63 -15.93 -5.06
N ARG A 144 -12.06 -17.12 -5.26
CA ARG A 144 -11.94 -17.73 -6.58
C ARG A 144 -13.09 -18.72 -6.78
N VAL A 145 -13.82 -18.56 -7.87
CA VAL A 145 -14.87 -19.49 -8.30
C VAL A 145 -14.55 -19.92 -9.72
N GLY A 146 -14.13 -21.17 -9.89
CA GLY A 146 -13.54 -21.62 -11.16
C GLY A 146 -12.27 -20.84 -11.50
N ASP A 147 -12.27 -20.15 -12.62
CA ASP A 147 -11.13 -19.35 -13.10
C ASP A 147 -11.29 -17.84 -12.86
N GLU A 148 -12.36 -17.42 -12.19
CA GLU A 148 -12.65 -16.01 -11.94
C GLU A 148 -12.46 -15.63 -10.48
N PHE A 149 -11.98 -14.40 -10.26
CA PHE A 149 -11.99 -13.76 -8.95
C PHE A 149 -13.24 -12.92 -8.78
N ILE A 150 -14.01 -13.21 -7.74
CA ILE A 150 -15.27 -12.53 -7.44
C ILE A 150 -15.10 -11.75 -6.13
N PRO A 151 -15.53 -10.47 -6.09
CA PRO A 151 -15.54 -9.69 -4.87
C PRO A 151 -16.56 -10.23 -3.87
N LEU A 152 -16.14 -10.31 -2.62
CA LEU A 152 -17.02 -10.54 -1.49
C LEU A 152 -17.27 -9.20 -0.80
N ILE A 153 -18.54 -8.92 -0.51
CA ILE A 153 -18.94 -7.72 0.22
C ILE A 153 -19.18 -8.12 1.67
N PRO A 154 -18.32 -7.71 2.62
CA PRO A 154 -18.54 -8.01 4.04
C PRO A 154 -19.85 -7.38 4.53
N PRO A 155 -20.48 -7.90 5.60
CA PRO A 155 -21.74 -7.37 6.13
C PRO A 155 -21.71 -5.88 6.50
N ARG A 156 -20.52 -5.34 6.80
CA ARG A 156 -20.28 -3.92 7.08
C ARG A 156 -19.88 -3.10 5.84
N GLY A 157 -20.11 -3.63 4.64
CA GLY A 157 -19.76 -3.01 3.37
C GLY A 157 -18.30 -3.23 2.95
N SER A 158 -17.34 -3.11 3.88
CA SER A 158 -15.91 -3.29 3.58
C SER A 158 -15.13 -4.00 4.69
N VAL A 159 -13.92 -4.46 4.36
CA VAL A 159 -13.00 -5.05 5.33
C VAL A 159 -12.52 -4.00 6.32
N ALA A 160 -12.22 -2.78 5.85
CA ALA A 160 -11.83 -1.66 6.71
C ALA A 160 -12.92 -1.28 7.70
N ALA A 161 -14.19 -1.22 7.29
CA ALA A 161 -15.30 -0.98 8.20
C ALA A 161 -15.47 -2.12 9.25
N SER A 162 -15.15 -3.35 8.86
CA SER A 162 -15.15 -4.50 9.77
C SER A 162 -13.99 -4.42 10.77
N VAL A 163 -12.81 -3.97 10.35
CA VAL A 163 -11.65 -3.73 11.21
C VAL A 163 -11.91 -2.57 12.17
N GLN A 164 -12.38 -1.41 11.70
CA GLN A 164 -12.72 -0.25 12.53
C GLN A 164 -13.73 -0.59 13.63
N ALA A 165 -14.72 -1.45 13.34
CA ALA A 165 -15.68 -1.91 14.33
C ALA A 165 -15.07 -2.76 15.46
N MET A 166 -13.88 -3.34 15.26
CA MET A 166 -13.16 -4.12 16.27
C MET A 166 -12.18 -3.29 17.08
N VAL A 167 -11.71 -2.16 16.52
CA VAL A 167 -10.75 -1.24 17.14
C VAL A 167 -11.29 0.20 17.07
N PRO A 168 -12.37 0.50 17.81
CA PRO A 168 -13.12 1.76 17.64
C PRO A 168 -12.29 3.01 17.94
N ASP A 169 -11.28 2.90 18.79
CA ASP A 169 -10.41 4.03 19.16
C ASP A 169 -9.20 4.18 18.23
N ALA A 170 -8.98 3.25 17.30
CA ALA A 170 -7.95 3.35 16.28
C ALA A 170 -8.46 4.16 15.07
N ARG A 171 -7.54 4.68 14.28
CA ARG A 171 -7.83 5.42 13.04
C ARG A 171 -7.56 4.49 11.86
N VAL A 172 -8.59 3.80 11.38
CA VAL A 172 -8.41 2.78 10.35
C VAL A 172 -8.34 3.40 8.95
N ALA A 173 -7.37 2.98 8.16
CA ALA A 173 -7.27 3.24 6.74
C ALA A 173 -7.26 1.94 5.93
N ALA A 174 -7.82 1.98 4.73
CA ALA A 174 -7.71 0.92 3.74
C ALA A 174 -6.68 1.39 2.68
N ALA A 175 -5.62 0.62 2.47
CA ALA A 175 -4.58 0.95 1.48
C ALA A 175 -3.82 -0.30 1.01
N PHE A 176 -3.05 -0.16 -0.08
CA PHE A 176 -2.16 -1.17 -0.67
C PHE A 176 -2.84 -2.43 -1.24
N GLN A 177 -4.18 -2.45 -1.34
CA GLN A 177 -4.89 -3.68 -1.71
C GLN A 177 -4.58 -4.17 -3.12
N HIS A 178 -4.30 -3.28 -4.06
CA HIS A 178 -4.05 -3.61 -5.46
C HIS A 178 -2.55 -3.67 -5.82
N VAL A 179 -1.66 -3.44 -4.85
CA VAL A 179 -0.22 -3.46 -5.10
C VAL A 179 0.27 -4.91 -5.13
N PRO A 180 0.84 -5.40 -6.25
CA PRO A 180 1.32 -6.78 -6.33
C PRO A 180 2.49 -7.01 -5.37
N ALA A 181 2.39 -8.06 -4.53
CA ALA A 181 3.42 -8.37 -3.54
C ALA A 181 4.82 -8.57 -4.15
N HIS A 182 4.90 -9.19 -5.33
CA HIS A 182 6.17 -9.41 -6.02
C HIS A 182 6.86 -8.09 -6.39
N GLU A 183 6.14 -7.16 -7.02
CA GLU A 183 6.67 -5.84 -7.38
C GLU A 183 6.97 -5.00 -6.12
N LEU A 184 6.13 -5.11 -5.10
CA LEU A 184 6.33 -4.43 -3.83
C LEU A 184 7.65 -4.83 -3.17
N GLY A 185 7.98 -6.13 -3.15
CA GLY A 185 9.19 -6.67 -2.53
C GLY A 185 10.45 -6.58 -3.38
N ASP A 186 10.34 -6.30 -4.68
CA ASP A 186 11.48 -6.26 -5.59
C ASP A 186 12.23 -4.92 -5.52
N LEU A 187 13.26 -4.82 -4.68
CA LEU A 187 14.04 -3.59 -4.50
C LEU A 187 14.87 -3.19 -5.73
N ARG A 188 15.04 -4.07 -6.71
CA ARG A 188 15.80 -3.77 -7.95
C ARG A 188 15.06 -2.81 -8.87
N ASN A 189 13.73 -2.77 -8.77
CA ASN A 189 12.87 -2.00 -9.66
C ASN A 189 12.05 -0.98 -8.86
N PRO A 190 11.81 0.23 -9.42
CA PRO A 190 10.85 1.15 -8.86
C PRO A 190 9.43 0.60 -9.02
N ILE A 191 8.55 0.94 -8.07
CA ILE A 191 7.12 0.66 -8.17
C ILE A 191 6.47 1.86 -8.84
N ASN A 192 5.82 1.64 -9.97
CA ASN A 192 4.99 2.64 -10.62
C ASN A 192 3.51 2.29 -10.42
N SER A 193 2.95 2.69 -9.28
CA SER A 193 1.57 2.40 -8.91
C SER A 193 1.01 3.51 -8.03
N ASP A 194 -0.18 3.98 -8.34
CA ASP A 194 -0.94 4.86 -7.44
C ASP A 194 -1.51 4.05 -6.29
N VAL A 195 -1.46 4.54 -5.05
CA VAL A 195 -2.12 3.89 -3.92
C VAL A 195 -3.40 4.63 -3.55
N LEU A 196 -4.55 3.95 -3.64
CA LEU A 196 -5.81 4.46 -3.13
C LEU A 196 -5.84 4.33 -1.61
N ILE A 197 -6.17 5.44 -0.93
CA ILE A 197 -6.27 5.50 0.53
C ILE A 197 -7.69 5.91 0.91
N CYS A 198 -8.35 5.06 1.70
CA CYS A 198 -9.71 5.32 2.18
C CYS A 198 -9.74 5.32 3.71
N SER A 199 -10.12 6.43 4.32
CA SER A 199 -10.32 6.55 5.77
C SER A 199 -11.27 7.70 6.10
N ASP A 200 -12.00 7.56 7.21
CA ASP A 200 -12.76 8.67 7.82
C ASP A 200 -11.85 9.63 8.60
N HIS A 201 -10.59 9.26 8.83
CA HIS A 201 -9.63 10.03 9.62
C HIS A 201 -8.56 10.63 8.71
N ARG A 202 -8.56 11.96 8.58
CA ARG A 202 -7.53 12.68 7.81
C ARG A 202 -6.10 12.37 8.29
N SER A 203 -5.89 12.24 9.59
CA SER A 203 -4.58 11.87 10.14
C SER A 203 -4.13 10.44 9.78
N ALA A 204 -5.05 9.54 9.43
CA ALA A 204 -4.68 8.25 8.85
C ALA A 204 -4.32 8.43 7.37
N VAL A 205 -5.09 9.20 6.61
CA VAL A 205 -4.77 9.50 5.19
C VAL A 205 -3.40 10.15 5.05
N ASP A 206 -3.06 11.11 5.90
CA ASP A 206 -1.78 11.84 5.82
C ASP A 206 -0.58 10.98 6.31
N ALA A 207 -0.83 9.88 7.02
CA ALA A 207 0.21 8.99 7.54
C ALA A 207 0.51 7.78 6.65
N VAL A 208 -0.38 7.46 5.69
CA VAL A 208 -0.19 6.40 4.68
C VAL A 208 0.47 6.98 3.44
#